data_AF-A0A1G8BDT1-F1
#
_entry.id   AF-A0A1G8BDT1-F1
#
_cell.length_a   1.000
_cell.length_b   1.000
_cell.length_c   1.000
_cell.angle_alpha   90.00
_cell.angle_beta   90.00
_cell.angle_gamma   90.00
#
_symmetry.space_group_name_H-M   'P 1'
#
loop_
_entity.id
_entity.type
_entity.pdbx_description
1 polymer ?
#
loop_
_entity_poly.entity_id
_entity_poly.type
_entity_poly.pdbx_seq_one_letter_code
_entity_poly.pdbx_strand_id
1 'polypeptide(L)'
;MTTAVLIGKLTGLSRTITMSLAPKSVTIPIAIEIAKYIGGDPTLVAIFVVVTGLVGSIIGPTLLTRLKVTDPVARGIALGTAGQGQGTAVAMLEGEMQGAMAGLAMALAGVLTSLIAPMFLTLIG
;
A
#
# COMPACT_ATOMS: atom_id res chain seq x y z
N MET A 1 8.48 2.41 1.42
CA MET A 1 8.94 2.47 2.83
C MET A 1 10.09 3.46 2.99
N THR A 2 11.19 3.30 2.24
CA THR A 2 12.38 4.18 2.28
C THR A 2 12.08 5.67 2.12
N THR A 3 11.31 6.06 1.10
CA THR A 3 10.98 7.47 0.84
C THR A 3 10.22 8.10 2.02
N ALA A 4 9.30 7.35 2.65
CA ALA A 4 8.53 7.83 3.79
C ALA A 4 9.43 8.06 5.02
N VAL A 5 10.36 7.15 5.28
CA VAL A 5 11.33 7.28 6.37
C VAL A 5 12.27 8.47 6.13
N LEU A 6 12.75 8.64 4.89
CA LEU A 6 13.62 9.75 4.51
C LEU A 6 12.92 11.10 4.69
N ILE A 7 11.69 11.23 4.19
CA ILE A 7 10.88 12.44 4.36
C ILE A 7 10.65 12.70 5.85
N GLY A 8 10.26 11.68 6.64
CA GLY A 8 10.02 11.86 8.07
C GLY A 8 11.25 12.36 8.84
N LYS A 9 12.44 11.84 8.51
CA LYS A 9 13.72 12.34 9.06
C LYS A 9 14.00 13.78 8.64
N LEU A 10 13.77 14.13 7.36
CA LEU A 10 14.02 15.48 6.84
C LEU A 10 13.06 16.53 7.40
N THR A 11 11.81 16.16 7.67
CA THR A 11 10.80 17.07 8.24
C THR A 11 10.85 17.17 9.76
N GLY A 12 11.76 16.44 10.44
CA GLY A 12 11.87 16.44 11.89
C GLY A 12 10.73 15.74 12.62
N LEU A 13 10.05 14.78 11.98
CA LEU A 13 8.98 14.01 12.61
C LEU A 13 9.53 13.16 13.76
N SER A 14 8.72 12.94 14.80
CA SER A 14 9.11 12.06 15.90
C SER A 14 9.39 10.64 15.39
N ARG A 15 10.24 9.90 16.11
CA ARG A 15 10.59 8.51 15.74
C ARG A 15 9.32 7.65 15.60
N THR A 16 8.39 7.78 16.54
CA THR A 16 7.12 7.03 16.52
C THR A 16 6.30 7.32 15.27
N ILE A 17 6.13 8.60 14.90
CA ILE A 17 5.36 8.96 13.69
C ILE A 17 6.08 8.49 12.42
N THR A 18 7.41 8.66 12.36
CA THR A 18 8.21 8.21 11.22
C THR A 18 8.12 6.69 11.02
N MET A 19 8.19 5.92 12.10
CA MET A 19 8.05 4.46 12.05
C MET A 19 6.61 4.03 11.74
N SER A 20 5.60 4.76 12.22
CA SER A 20 4.20 4.53 11.82
C SER A 20 3.97 4.79 10.33
N LEU A 21 4.67 5.76 9.74
CA LEU A 21 4.54 6.11 8.32
C LEU A 21 5.29 5.14 7.40
N ALA A 22 6.33 4.47 7.91
CA ALA A 22 7.18 3.58 7.12
C ALA A 22 6.40 2.48 6.36
N PRO A 23 5.46 1.74 6.99
CA PRO A 23 4.69 0.68 6.33
C PRO A 23 3.42 1.14 5.62
N LYS A 24 3.20 2.45 5.40
CA LYS A 24 1.95 3.00 4.80
C LYS A 24 1.51 2.37 3.47
N SER A 25 2.44 1.76 2.73
CA SER A 25 2.20 1.15 1.40
C SER A 25 1.96 -0.36 1.46
N VAL A 26 1.82 -0.91 2.65
CA VAL A 26 1.50 -2.31 2.92
C VAL A 26 0.05 -2.42 3.35
N THR A 27 -0.57 -3.60 3.22
CA THR A 27 -1.93 -3.83 3.72
C THR A 27 -1.99 -3.70 5.25
N ILE A 28 -3.12 -3.19 5.74
CA ILE A 28 -3.32 -2.82 7.16
C ILE A 28 -2.87 -3.92 8.14
N PRO A 29 -3.25 -5.21 7.97
CA PRO A 29 -2.90 -6.23 8.95
C PRO A 29 -1.38 -6.43 9.06
N ILE A 30 -0.69 -6.49 7.92
CA ILE A 30 0.76 -6.68 7.86
C ILE A 30 1.46 -5.41 8.37
N ALA A 31 0.97 -4.22 8.01
CA ALA A 31 1.54 -2.94 8.43
C ALA A 31 1.49 -2.74 9.95
N ILE A 32 0.38 -3.13 10.59
CA ILE A 32 0.22 -3.05 12.05
C ILE A 32 1.22 -3.97 12.75
N GLU A 33 1.37 -5.22 12.28
CA GLU A 33 2.34 -6.14 12.86
C GLU A 33 3.76 -5.61 12.73
N ILE A 34 4.14 -5.14 11.54
CA ILE A 34 5.42 -4.48 11.31
C ILE A 34 5.64 -3.32 12.28
N ALA A 35 4.64 -2.45 12.46
CA ALA A 35 4.76 -1.28 13.31
C ALA A 35 5.06 -1.62 14.77
N LYS A 36 4.47 -2.70 15.29
CA LYS A 36 4.76 -3.21 16.65
C LYS A 36 6.24 -3.58 16.80
N TYR A 37 6.86 -4.15 15.77
CA TYR A 37 8.29 -4.51 15.80
C TYR A 37 9.22 -3.29 15.74
N ILE A 38 8.86 -2.25 14.97
CA ILE A 38 9.73 -1.07 14.76
C ILE A 38 9.43 0.11 15.70
N GLY A 39 8.46 -0.04 16.61
CA GLY A 39 8.07 0.98 17.58
C GLY A 39 7.20 2.10 17.01
N GLY A 40 6.40 1.81 15.98
CA GLY A 40 5.34 2.69 15.49
C GLY A 40 4.04 2.52 16.27
N ASP A 41 3.22 3.57 16.28
CA ASP A 41 1.85 3.54 16.79
C ASP A 41 0.90 2.84 15.79
N PRO A 42 0.22 1.74 16.17
CA PRO A 42 -0.70 1.00 15.30
C PRO A 42 -1.89 1.82 14.78
N THR A 43 -2.38 2.78 15.56
CA THR A 43 -3.50 3.65 15.20
C THR A 43 -3.09 4.57 14.04
N LEU A 44 -1.92 5.20 14.16
CA LEU A 44 -1.37 6.04 13.09
C LEU A 44 -1.09 5.23 11.82
N VAL A 45 -0.60 4.00 11.97
CA VAL A 45 -0.34 3.10 10.84
C VAL A 45 -1.62 2.82 10.07
N ALA A 46 -2.70 2.45 10.78
CA ALA A 46 -3.99 2.19 10.15
C ALA A 46 -4.47 3.42 9.35
N ILE A 47 -4.36 4.62 9.94
CA ILE A 47 -4.71 5.88 9.26
C ILE A 47 -3.87 6.07 7.98
N PHE A 48 -2.55 5.95 8.07
CA PHE A 48 -1.67 6.17 6.92
C PHE A 48 -1.89 5.17 5.79
N VAL A 49 -2.13 3.90 6.13
CA VAL A 49 -2.44 2.86 5.15
C VAL A 49 -3.78 3.15 4.47
N VAL A 50 -4.83 3.43 5.24
CA VAL A 50 -6.16 3.75 4.69
C VAL A 50 -6.10 4.94 3.75
N VAL A 51 -5.43 6.02 4.15
CA VAL A 51 -5.27 7.22 3.32
C VAL A 51 -4.49 6.89 2.05
N THR A 52 -3.40 6.14 2.15
CA THR A 52 -2.60 5.75 0.98
C THR A 52 -3.42 4.91 0.00
N GLY A 53 -4.15 3.90 0.49
CA GLY A 53 -5.01 3.04 -0.33
C GLY A 53 -6.18 3.82 -0.95
N LEU A 54 -6.79 4.74 -0.19
CA LEU A 54 -7.87 5.61 -0.67
C LEU A 54 -7.40 6.49 -1.84
N VAL A 55 -6.25 7.15 -1.68
CA VAL A 55 -5.67 7.99 -2.74
C VAL A 55 -5.41 7.16 -4.00
N GLY A 56 -4.83 5.97 -3.87
CA GLY A 56 -4.62 5.06 -5.00
C GLY A 56 -5.91 4.63 -5.68
N SER A 57 -6.97 4.40 -4.91
CA SER A 57 -8.27 3.95 -5.41
C SER A 57 -9.06 5.05 -6.12
N ILE A 58 -8.94 6.30 -5.65
CA ILE A 58 -9.60 7.46 -6.27
C ILE A 58 -8.87 7.89 -7.55
N ILE A 59 -7.53 7.99 -7.47
CA ILE A 59 -6.73 8.53 -8.58
C ILE A 59 -6.48 7.47 -9.66
N GLY A 60 -6.31 6.20 -9.26
CA GLY A 60 -5.91 5.09 -10.12
C GLY A 60 -6.75 4.95 -11.39
N PRO A 61 -8.08 4.78 -11.31
CA PRO A 61 -8.94 4.59 -12.48
C PRO A 61 -8.84 5.75 -13.47
N THR A 62 -8.88 6.97 -12.95
CA THR A 62 -8.80 8.20 -13.75
C THR A 62 -7.44 8.31 -14.45
N LEU A 63 -6.36 8.00 -13.73
CA LEU A 63 -5.00 8.03 -14.26
C LEU A 63 -4.82 6.97 -15.36
N LEU A 64 -5.23 5.73 -15.11
CA LEU A 64 -5.15 4.64 -16.09
C LEU A 64 -5.94 4.96 -17.36
N THR A 65 -7.12 5.59 -17.22
CA THR A 65 -7.95 6.04 -18.34
C THR A 65 -7.25 7.13 -19.14
N ARG A 66 -6.65 8.13 -18.48
CA ARG A 66 -5.88 9.20 -19.16
C ARG A 66 -4.64 8.68 -19.87
N LEU A 67 -3.99 7.66 -19.29
CA LEU A 67 -2.85 6.97 -19.90
C LEU A 67 -3.27 5.95 -20.98
N LYS A 68 -4.57 5.84 -21.28
CA LYS A 68 -5.14 4.92 -22.28
C LYS A 68 -4.79 3.45 -22.01
N VAL A 69 -4.68 3.07 -20.73
CA VAL A 69 -4.54 1.66 -20.33
C VAL A 69 -5.91 1.00 -20.44
N THR A 70 -6.10 0.21 -21.49
CA THR A 70 -7.37 -0.47 -21.80
C THR A 70 -7.36 -1.95 -21.44
N ASP A 71 -6.19 -2.56 -21.26
CA ASP A 71 -6.07 -3.97 -20.94
C ASP A 71 -6.62 -4.26 -19.52
N PRO A 72 -7.62 -5.14 -19.37
CA PRO A 72 -8.28 -5.38 -18.09
C PRO A 72 -7.34 -6.03 -17.07
N VAL A 73 -6.37 -6.84 -17.51
CA VAL A 73 -5.40 -7.47 -16.61
C VAL A 73 -4.45 -6.42 -16.04
N ALA A 74 -3.89 -5.56 -16.89
CA ALA A 74 -3.01 -4.48 -16.49
C ALA A 74 -3.71 -3.50 -15.54
N ARG A 75 -4.96 -3.14 -15.81
CA ARG A 75 -5.76 -2.29 -14.92
C ARG A 75 -6.00 -2.94 -13.57
N GLY A 76 -6.40 -4.21 -13.56
CA GLY A 76 -6.60 -4.98 -12.33
C GLY A 76 -5.34 -5.03 -11.46
N ILE A 77 -4.21 -5.43 -12.04
CA ILE A 77 -2.93 -5.48 -11.32
C ILE A 77 -2.54 -4.11 -10.78
N ALA A 78 -2.66 -3.05 -11.58
CA ALA A 78 -2.30 -1.69 -11.17
C ALA A 78 -3.18 -1.19 -10.00
N LEU A 79 -4.49 -1.37 -10.08
CA LEU A 79 -5.43 -0.95 -9.03
C LEU A 79 -5.25 -1.77 -7.75
N GLY A 80 -5.09 -3.10 -7.85
CA GLY A 80 -4.91 -3.97 -6.68
C GLY A 80 -3.59 -3.74 -5.94
N THR A 81 -2.50 -3.48 -6.69
CA THR A 81 -1.18 -3.19 -6.07
C THR A 81 -1.10 -1.78 -5.48
N ALA A 82 -1.64 -0.77 -6.17
CA ALA A 82 -1.52 0.62 -5.72
C ALA A 82 -2.56 1.01 -4.67
N GLY A 83 -3.81 0.55 -4.82
CA GLY A 83 -4.93 0.88 -3.94
C GLY A 83 -5.22 -0.17 -2.86
N GLN A 84 -4.48 -1.29 -2.84
CA GLN A 84 -4.69 -2.39 -1.89
C GLN A 84 -6.15 -2.90 -1.98
N GLY A 85 -6.73 -3.34 -0.86
CA GLY A 85 -8.12 -3.83 -0.85
C GLY A 85 -9.14 -2.81 -1.36
N GLN A 86 -8.92 -1.52 -1.10
CA GLN A 86 -9.79 -0.45 -1.61
C GLN A 86 -9.70 -0.35 -3.14
N GLY A 87 -8.50 -0.49 -3.69
CA GLY A 87 -8.26 -0.47 -5.13
C GLY A 87 -8.81 -1.71 -5.84
N THR A 88 -8.74 -2.87 -5.19
CA THR A 88 -9.39 -4.10 -5.66
C THR A 88 -10.90 -3.94 -5.73
N ALA A 89 -11.53 -3.33 -4.72
CA ALA A 89 -12.96 -3.04 -4.75
C ALA A 89 -13.32 -2.11 -5.93
N VAL A 90 -12.49 -1.09 -6.20
CA VAL A 90 -12.68 -0.22 -7.37
C VAL A 90 -12.47 -0.97 -8.69
N ALA A 91 -11.48 -1.86 -8.78
CA ALA A 91 -11.24 -2.68 -9.96
C ALA A 91 -12.43 -3.61 -10.28
N MET A 92 -13.09 -4.16 -9.26
CA MET A 92 -14.31 -4.97 -9.44
C MET A 92 -15.46 -4.17 -10.06
N LEU A 93 -15.53 -2.86 -9.81
CA LEU A 93 -16.51 -1.98 -10.46
C LEU A 93 -16.20 -1.74 -11.94
N GLU A 94 -14.94 -1.88 -12.37
CA GLU A 94 -14.56 -1.77 -13.79
C GLU A 94 -14.80 -3.05 -14.59
N GLY A 95 -14.80 -4.21 -13.94
CA GLY A 95 -15.11 -5.48 -14.55
C GLY A 95 -14.61 -6.68 -13.75
N GLU A 96 -15.17 -7.85 -14.06
CA GLU A 96 -14.84 -9.10 -13.37
C GLU A 96 -13.36 -9.47 -13.53
N MET A 97 -12.79 -9.25 -14.72
CA MET A 97 -11.39 -9.58 -14.98
C MET A 97 -10.42 -8.65 -14.23
N GLN A 98 -10.71 -7.35 -14.20
CA GLN A 98 -9.96 -6.35 -13.45
C GLN A 98 -9.99 -6.71 -11.95
N GLY A 99 -11.17 -7.03 -11.42
CA GLY A 99 -11.34 -7.46 -10.03
C GLY A 99 -10.54 -8.72 -9.69
N ALA A 100 -10.62 -9.76 -10.52
CA ALA A 100 -9.88 -11.01 -10.31
C ALA A 100 -8.35 -10.78 -10.31
N MET A 101 -7.85 -10.01 -11.27
CA MET A 101 -6.42 -9.71 -11.37
C MET A 101 -5.93 -8.78 -10.25
N ALA A 102 -6.77 -7.85 -9.79
CA ALA A 102 -6.50 -7.03 -8.62
C ALA A 102 -6.39 -7.88 -7.34
N GLY A 103 -7.31 -8.83 -7.15
CA GLY A 103 -7.29 -9.76 -6.03
C GLY A 103 -6.02 -10.62 -6.01
N LEU A 104 -5.64 -11.18 -7.17
CA LEU A 104 -4.38 -11.92 -7.34
C LEU A 104 -3.17 -11.06 -6.99
N ALA A 105 -3.11 -9.84 -7.53
CA ALA A 105 -2.00 -8.94 -7.29
C ALA A 105 -1.89 -8.54 -5.82
N MET A 106 -3.02 -8.29 -5.15
CA MET A 106 -3.07 -8.00 -3.71
C MET A 106 -2.60 -9.20 -2.87
N ALA A 107 -3.02 -10.42 -3.20
CA ALA A 107 -2.60 -11.63 -2.50
C ALA A 107 -1.09 -11.85 -2.63
N LEU A 108 -0.55 -11.74 -3.85
CA LEU A 108 0.88 -11.86 -4.10
C LEU A 108 1.68 -10.76 -3.39
N ALA A 109 1.21 -9.51 -3.43
CA ALA A 109 1.83 -8.42 -2.70
C ALA A 109 1.83 -8.68 -1.18
N GLY A 110 0.75 -9.24 -0.63
CA GLY A 110 0.66 -9.60 0.78
C GLY A 110 1.66 -10.69 1.19
N VAL A 111 1.80 -11.74 0.38
CA VAL A 111 2.78 -12.82 0.60
C VAL A 111 4.20 -12.28 0.52
N LEU A 112 4.54 -11.58 -0.56
CA LEU A 112 5.88 -11.02 -0.76
C LEU A 112 6.24 -10.02 0.34
N THR A 113 5.31 -9.13 0.70
CA THR A 113 5.57 -8.11 1.72
C THR A 113 5.71 -8.73 3.11
N SER A 114 4.90 -9.75 3.46
CA SER A 114 5.05 -10.47 4.72
C SER A 114 6.42 -11.14 4.88
N LEU A 115 7.00 -11.64 3.79
CA LEU A 115 8.32 -12.27 3.79
C LEU A 115 9.46 -11.24 3.81
N ILE A 116 9.34 -10.17 3.02
CA ILE A 116 10.44 -9.23 2.77
C ILE A 116 10.49 -8.11 3.81
N ALA A 117 9.34 -7.56 4.21
CA ALA A 117 9.28 -6.35 5.02
C ALA A 117 9.94 -6.47 6.41
N PRO A 118 9.82 -7.58 7.16
CA PRO A 118 10.53 -7.74 8.43
C PRO A 118 12.05 -7.67 8.24
N MET A 119 12.58 -8.29 7.19
CA MET A 119 14.02 -8.32 6.89
C MET A 119 14.55 -6.97 6.40
N PHE A 120 13.73 -6.22 5.66
CA PHE A 120 14.12 -4.91 5.12
C PHE A 120 14.09 -3.80 6.18
N LEU A 121 13.13 -3.86 7.10
CA LEU A 121 12.96 -2.82 8.11
C LEU A 121 13.93 -2.95 9.28
N THR A 122 14.38 -4.17 9.62
CA THR A 122 15.49 -4.36 10.56
C THR A 122 16.82 -3.77 10.06
N LEU A 123 16.96 -3.58 8.74
CA LEU A 123 18.17 -3.01 8.14
C LEU A 123 18.15 -1.47 8.04
N ILE A 124 16.96 -0.85 8.07
CA ILE A 124 16.76 0.59 7.79
C ILE A 124 16.33 1.37 9.05
N GLY A 125 15.72 0.69 10.03
CA GLY A 125 15.25 1.26 11.30
C GLY A 125 16.26 1.17 12.43
#